data_AF-A0A1U9NTE4-F1
#
_entry.id   AF-A0A1U9NTE4-F1
#
_cell.length_a   1.000
_cell.length_b   1.000
_cell.length_c   1.000
_cell.angle_alpha   90.00
_cell.angle_beta   90.00
_cell.angle_gamma   90.00
#
_symmetry.space_group_name_H-M   'P 1'
#
loop_
_entity.id
_entity.type
_entity.pdbx_description
1 polymer ?
#
loop_
_entity_poly.entity_id
_entity_poly.type
_entity_poly.pdbx_seq_one_letter_code
_entity_poly.pdbx_strand_id
1 'polypeptide(L)'
;MLDGRMTRRKKEKKYRPHWGIPKGIVLLATPEGWRHSVLTAEGGMLCGRLDVPIDTDPQNARAAAARMVTELARDFHDTDVEVSWDPPREPWSWTAQVSLAAAIS
;
A
#
# COMPACT_ATOMS: atom_id res chain seq x y z
N MET A 1 20.84 -14.69 45.52
CA MET A 1 20.08 -13.60 44.87
C MET A 1 20.23 -13.82 43.37
N LEU A 2 19.14 -14.15 42.67
CA LEU A 2 19.18 -14.71 41.32
C LEU A 2 19.21 -13.62 40.24
N ASP A 3 20.07 -13.83 39.25
CA ASP A 3 20.28 -13.08 38.03
C ASP A 3 18.98 -12.80 37.25
N GLY A 4 18.70 -11.52 37.04
CA GLY A 4 17.62 -11.04 36.17
C GLY A 4 17.98 -11.22 34.69
N ARG A 5 17.85 -12.43 34.15
CA ARG A 5 17.82 -12.68 32.70
C ARG A 5 16.56 -12.07 32.12
N MET A 6 16.69 -10.86 31.58
CA MET A 6 15.70 -10.25 30.70
C MET A 6 15.49 -11.20 29.51
N THR A 7 14.34 -11.87 29.48
CA THR A 7 13.96 -12.77 28.39
C THR A 7 13.82 -11.94 27.12
N ARG A 8 14.78 -12.12 26.20
CA ARG A 8 14.69 -11.66 24.81
C ARG A 8 13.32 -12.06 24.29
N ARG A 9 12.39 -11.10 24.14
CA ARG A 9 11.08 -11.32 23.53
C ARG A 9 11.32 -12.08 22.23
N LYS A 10 10.87 -13.33 22.20
CA LYS A 10 10.86 -14.16 21.01
C LYS A 10 10.00 -13.36 20.03
N LYS A 11 10.60 -12.83 18.95
CA LYS A 11 9.81 -12.28 17.84
C LYS A 11 8.86 -13.41 17.45
N GLU A 12 7.59 -13.27 17.83
CA GLU A 12 6.52 -14.08 17.27
C GLU A 12 6.75 -14.04 15.76
N LYS A 13 6.68 -15.21 15.12
CA LYS A 13 6.71 -15.26 13.66
C LYS A 13 5.52 -14.41 13.23
N LYS A 14 5.76 -13.14 12.89
CA LYS A 14 4.75 -12.23 12.35
C LYS A 14 4.05 -13.05 11.28
N TYR A 15 2.76 -13.30 11.48
CA TYR A 15 1.90 -13.91 10.48
C TYR A 15 2.24 -13.18 9.18
N ARG A 16 2.88 -13.88 8.23
CA ARG A 16 3.07 -13.32 6.91
C ARG A 16 1.70 -13.45 6.27
N PRO A 17 0.94 -12.37 6.14
CA PRO A 17 -0.34 -12.46 5.48
C PRO A 17 -0.12 -13.01 4.07
N HIS A 18 -1.15 -13.62 3.50
CA HIS A 18 -1.10 -14.14 2.13
C HIS A 18 -0.95 -13.02 1.08
N TRP A 19 -1.02 -11.76 1.52
CA TRP A 19 -0.80 -10.56 0.73
C TRP A 19 0.70 -10.37 0.49
N GLY A 20 1.07 -10.15 -0.76
CA GLY A 20 2.45 -9.87 -1.15
C GLY A 20 2.84 -8.39 -0.99
N ILE A 21 4.14 -8.08 -1.06
CA ILE A 21 4.63 -6.70 -0.92
C ILE A 21 4.07 -5.84 -2.08
N PRO A 22 3.42 -4.69 -1.81
CA PRO A 22 2.93 -3.81 -2.86
C PRO A 22 4.05 -3.34 -3.80
N LYS A 23 3.83 -3.46 -5.10
CA LYS A 23 4.77 -3.09 -6.17
C LYS A 23 4.17 -2.09 -7.17
N GLY A 24 2.86 -2.06 -7.29
CA GLY A 24 2.17 -1.11 -8.17
C GLY A 24 0.73 -0.90 -7.76
N ILE A 25 0.13 0.16 -8.29
CA ILE A 25 -1.30 0.42 -8.14
C ILE A 25 -1.89 0.90 -9.46
N VAL A 26 -3.09 0.41 -9.75
CA VAL A 26 -3.99 0.97 -10.77
C VAL A 26 -5.16 1.60 -10.03
N LEU A 27 -5.46 2.85 -10.33
CA LEU A 27 -6.60 3.59 -9.80
C LEU A 27 -7.52 3.94 -10.96
N LEU A 28 -8.81 3.65 -10.81
CA LEU A 28 -9.84 3.88 -11.81
C LEU A 28 -10.97 4.72 -11.23
N ALA A 29 -11.35 5.77 -11.95
CA ALA A 29 -12.59 6.48 -11.70
C ALA A 29 -13.73 5.75 -12.43
N THR A 30 -14.78 5.36 -11.69
CA THR A 30 -16.00 4.79 -12.29
C THR A 30 -17.23 5.60 -11.87
N PRO A 31 -18.36 5.46 -12.58
CA PRO A 31 -19.63 6.07 -12.17
C PRO A 31 -20.15 5.61 -10.80
N GLU A 32 -19.55 4.59 -10.20
CA GLU A 32 -19.89 4.05 -8.88
C GLU A 32 -18.84 4.41 -7.81
N GLY A 33 -17.91 5.28 -8.17
CA GLY A 33 -16.80 5.73 -7.33
C GLY A 33 -15.45 5.17 -7.74
N TRP A 34 -14.51 5.26 -6.81
CA TRP A 34 -13.11 4.94 -7.06
C TRP A 34 -12.84 3.44 -6.87
N ARG A 35 -12.16 2.83 -7.85
CA ARG A 35 -11.67 1.44 -7.82
C ARG A 35 -10.16 1.43 -7.80
N HIS A 36 -9.58 0.49 -7.08
CA HIS A 36 -8.14 0.26 -7.12
C HIS A 36 -7.81 -1.22 -7.32
N SER A 37 -6.65 -1.46 -7.93
CA SER A 37 -5.98 -2.75 -7.97
C SER A 37 -4.53 -2.56 -7.51
N VAL A 38 -4.16 -3.16 -6.38
CA VAL A 38 -2.77 -3.18 -5.89
C VAL A 38 -2.09 -4.43 -6.44
N LEU A 39 -1.00 -4.24 -7.15
CA LEU A 39 -0.14 -5.30 -7.66
C LEU A 39 0.92 -5.64 -6.61
N THR A 40 1.16 -6.92 -6.39
CA THR A 40 2.17 -7.40 -5.44
C THR A 40 3.39 -7.97 -6.16
N ALA A 41 4.55 -7.93 -5.51
CA ALA A 41 5.80 -8.45 -6.07
C ALA A 41 5.75 -9.95 -6.40
N GLU A 42 4.90 -10.68 -5.69
CA GLU A 42 4.64 -12.11 -5.78
C GLU A 42 3.66 -12.48 -6.91
N GLY A 43 3.19 -11.49 -7.68
CA GLY A 43 2.27 -11.68 -8.80
C GLY A 43 0.79 -11.74 -8.42
N GLY A 44 0.45 -11.53 -7.15
CA GLY A 44 -0.93 -11.38 -6.68
C GLY A 44 -1.49 -9.97 -6.93
N MET A 45 -2.82 -9.85 -6.86
CA MET A 45 -3.54 -8.58 -7.04
C MET A 45 -4.64 -8.43 -5.98
N LEU A 46 -4.78 -7.22 -5.44
CA LEU A 46 -5.83 -6.85 -4.49
C LEU A 46 -6.72 -5.76 -5.07
N CYS A 47 -7.97 -6.12 -5.35
CA CYS A 47 -8.96 -5.20 -5.89
C CYS A 47 -9.88 -4.67 -4.79
N GLY A 48 -10.29 -3.41 -4.89
CA GLY A 48 -11.18 -2.81 -3.90
C GLY A 48 -11.82 -1.49 -4.31
N ARG A 49 -12.68 -0.98 -3.41
CA ARG A 49 -13.19 0.39 -3.42
C ARG A 49 -12.23 1.26 -2.64
N LEU A 50 -11.89 2.43 -3.16
CA LEU A 50 -11.24 3.45 -2.34
C LEU A 50 -12.31 4.14 -1.49
N ASP A 51 -12.07 4.24 -0.19
CA ASP A 51 -13.02 4.82 0.77
C ASP A 51 -12.97 6.36 0.75
N VAL A 52 -13.44 6.93 -0.37
CA VAL A 52 -13.55 8.37 -0.60
C VAL A 52 -14.87 8.68 -1.31
N PRO A 53 -15.41 9.90 -1.19
CA PRO A 53 -16.58 10.33 -1.96
C PRO A 53 -16.41 10.12 -3.48
N ILE A 54 -17.51 9.84 -4.17
CA ILE A 54 -17.51 9.58 -5.62
C ILE A 54 -16.99 10.77 -6.45
N ASP A 55 -17.24 11.98 -5.97
CA ASP A 55 -16.88 13.25 -6.60
C ASP A 55 -15.50 13.79 -6.18
N THR A 56 -14.74 12.99 -5.41
CA THR A 56 -13.34 13.30 -5.08
C THR A 56 -12.55 13.55 -6.36
N ASP A 57 -11.77 14.63 -6.42
CA ASP A 57 -10.95 14.92 -7.59
C ASP A 57 -9.81 13.89 -7.74
N PRO A 58 -9.27 13.71 -8.96
CA PRO A 58 -8.23 12.72 -9.22
C PRO A 58 -6.93 12.90 -8.42
N GLN A 59 -6.59 14.11 -7.98
CA GLN A 59 -5.39 14.33 -7.17
C GLN A 59 -5.59 13.80 -5.75
N ASN A 60 -6.74 14.11 -5.14
CA ASN A 60 -7.07 13.62 -3.81
C ASN A 60 -7.33 12.12 -3.79
N ALA A 61 -7.96 11.55 -4.83
CA ALA A 61 -8.13 10.11 -4.96
C ALA A 61 -6.76 9.38 -5.08
N ARG A 62 -5.81 9.93 -5.85
CA ARG A 62 -4.44 9.41 -5.92
C ARG A 62 -3.71 9.49 -4.58
N ALA A 63 -3.86 10.59 -3.84
CA ALA A 63 -3.26 10.73 -2.52
C ALA A 63 -3.83 9.72 -1.51
N ALA A 64 -5.16 9.52 -1.50
CA ALA A 64 -5.81 8.53 -0.64
C ALA A 64 -5.38 7.09 -1.00
N ALA A 65 -5.29 6.78 -2.30
CA ALA A 65 -4.82 5.47 -2.76
C ALA A 65 -3.35 5.21 -2.39
N ALA A 66 -2.49 6.24 -2.46
CA ALA A 66 -1.10 6.15 -2.03
C ALA A 66 -1.00 5.88 -0.52
N ARG A 67 -1.78 6.60 0.30
CA ARG A 67 -1.85 6.39 1.75
C ARG A 67 -2.26 4.96 2.11
N MET A 68 -3.33 4.47 1.49
CA MET A 68 -3.80 3.08 1.67
C MET A 68 -2.69 2.06 1.37
N VAL A 69 -1.91 2.26 0.30
CA VAL A 69 -0.79 1.36 -0.04
C VAL A 69 0.34 1.45 0.98
N THR A 70 0.70 2.65 1.44
CA THR A 70 1.72 2.83 2.47
C THR A 70 1.31 2.19 3.79
N GLU A 71 0.05 2.34 4.20
CA GLU A 71 -0.49 1.68 5.40
C GLU A 71 -0.49 0.16 5.26
N LEU A 72 -0.91 -0.37 4.10
CA LEU A 72 -0.85 -1.81 3.81
C LEU A 72 0.58 -2.36 3.93
N ALA A 73 1.56 -1.67 3.34
CA ALA A 73 2.96 -2.09 3.42
C ALA A 73 3.49 -2.04 4.86
N ARG A 74 3.13 -1.00 5.62
CA ARG A 74 3.57 -0.85 7.01
C ARG A 74 2.93 -1.89 7.94
N ASP A 75 1.62 -2.05 7.88
CA ASP A 75 0.86 -2.88 8.83
C ASP A 75 1.13 -4.38 8.63
N PHE A 76 1.28 -4.80 7.36
CA PHE A 76 1.42 -6.21 7.01
C PHE A 76 2.87 -6.63 6.75
N HIS A 77 3.74 -5.70 6.35
CA HIS A 77 5.13 -5.99 5.97
C HIS A 77 6.18 -5.22 6.76
N ASP A 78 5.81 -4.35 7.71
CA ASP A 78 6.75 -3.56 8.51
C ASP A 78 7.72 -2.75 7.63
N THR A 79 7.23 -2.30 6.47
CA THR A 79 8.02 -1.68 5.41
C THR A 79 7.44 -0.32 5.04
N ASP A 80 8.30 0.69 5.00
CA ASP A 80 7.93 2.00 4.46
C ASP A 80 8.11 2.01 2.94
N VAL A 81 7.11 2.53 2.23
CA VAL A 81 7.07 2.60 0.76
C VAL A 81 6.62 3.97 0.28
N GLU A 82 7.09 4.33 -0.90
CA GLU A 82 6.69 5.51 -1.65
C GLU A 82 5.93 5.11 -2.92
N VAL A 83 4.97 5.95 -3.31
CA VAL A 83 4.13 5.75 -4.49
C VAL A 83 4.41 6.84 -5.51
N SER A 84 4.88 6.43 -6.69
CA SER A 84 5.24 7.31 -7.80
C SER A 84 4.26 7.13 -8.94
N TRP A 85 3.41 8.14 -9.14
CA TRP A 85 2.39 8.13 -10.21
C TRP A 85 3.02 8.38 -11.58
N ASP A 86 2.68 7.52 -12.54
CA ASP A 86 3.03 7.71 -13.94
C ASP A 86 2.24 8.89 -14.53
N PRO A 87 2.73 9.51 -15.62
CA PRO A 87 1.94 10.45 -16.40
C PRO A 87 0.62 9.78 -16.85
N PRO A 88 -0.54 10.42 -16.61
CA PRO A 88 -1.83 9.82 -16.95
C PRO A 88 -1.95 9.62 -18.46
N ARG A 89 -2.35 8.42 -18.86
CA ARG A 89 -2.63 8.09 -20.27
C ARG A 89 -4.09 8.30 -20.63
N GLU A 90 -4.96 8.15 -19.63
CA GLU A 90 -6.41 8.29 -19.75
C GLU A 90 -6.92 9.18 -18.59
N PRO A 91 -8.04 9.90 -18.78
CA PRO A 91 -8.56 10.79 -17.75
C PRO A 91 -9.33 10.06 -16.63
N TRP A 92 -9.54 8.75 -16.74
CA TRP A 92 -10.21 7.90 -15.75
C TRP A 92 -9.32 6.79 -15.17
N SER A 93 -8.04 6.73 -15.58
CA SER A 93 -7.12 5.65 -15.21
C SER A 93 -5.73 6.19 -14.89
N TRP A 94 -5.20 5.81 -13.74
CA TRP A 94 -3.87 6.19 -13.27
C TRP A 94 -3.11 4.97 -12.79
N THR A 95 -1.84 4.87 -13.17
CA THR A 95 -0.92 3.85 -12.69
C THR A 95 0.17 4.47 -11.84
N ALA A 96 0.65 3.75 -10.85
CA ALA A 96 1.82 4.13 -10.09
C ALA A 96 2.70 2.92 -9.77
N GLN A 97 3.99 3.19 -9.66
CA GLN A 97 4.97 2.26 -9.13
C GLN A 97 5.11 2.46 -7.61
N VAL A 98 5.31 1.37 -6.90
CA VAL A 98 5.58 1.38 -5.45
C VAL A 98 7.03 0.95 -5.24
N SER A 99 7.79 1.75 -4.51
CA SER A 99 9.21 1.50 -4.20
C SER A 99 9.43 1.59 -2.70
N LEU A 100 10.48 0.93 -2.19
CA LEU A 100 10.89 1.09 -0.81
C LEU A 100 11.26 2.55 -0.55
N ALA A 101 10.75 3.12 0.54
CA ALA A 101 11.18 4.44 0.98
C ALA A 101 12.67 4.37 1.35
N ALA A 102 13.45 5.37 0.96
CA ALA A 102 14.82 5.46 1.40
C ALA A 102 14.84 5.60 2.93
N ALA A 103 15.62 4.76 3.62
CA ALA A 103 15.82 4.91 5.05
C ALA A 103 16.53 6.24 5.29
N ILE A 104 15.81 7.22 5.85
CA ILE A 104 16.42 8.46 6.32
C ILE A 104 17.25 8.06 7.55
N SER A 105 18.58 8.03 7.38
CA SER A 105 19.54 7.76 8.46
C SER A 105 19.83 9.02 9.26
#